data_AF-A0A7J4Q2H4-F1
#
_entry.id   AF-A0A7J4Q2H4-F1
#
_cell.length_a   1.000
_cell.length_b   1.000
_cell.length_c   1.000
_cell.angle_alpha   90.00
_cell.angle_beta   90.00
_cell.angle_gamma   90.00
#
_symmetry.space_group_name_H-M   'P 1'
#
loop_
_entity.id
_entity.type
_entity.pdbx_description
1 polymer ?
#
loop_
_entity_poly.entity_id
_entity_poly.type
_entity_poly.pdbx_seq_one_letter_code
_entity_poly.pdbx_strand_id
1 'polypeptide(L)'
;MVDAKRVKENIQRMTSKVASTATGKIQPHKHCRVCFRPIKLSAEPRVCSDQACTDRNSRDERNQKQMRIWMFVFLGLFAFSFIGPIVLRMI
;
A
#
# COMPACT_ATOMS: atom_id res chain seq x y z
N MET A 1 -8.42 26.86 -38.77
CA MET A 1 -9.56 26.60 -37.86
C MET A 1 -9.52 25.13 -37.47
N VAL A 2 -9.72 24.79 -36.20
CA VAL A 2 -9.80 23.39 -35.75
C VAL A 2 -11.23 22.91 -35.97
N ASP A 3 -11.40 21.81 -36.72
CA ASP A 3 -12.71 21.23 -37.00
C ASP A 3 -13.34 20.60 -35.76
N ALA A 4 -14.26 21.34 -35.13
CA ALA A 4 -14.97 20.94 -33.92
C ALA A 4 -15.70 19.58 -34.08
N LYS A 5 -16.18 19.26 -35.28
CA LYS A 5 -16.82 17.95 -35.57
C LYS A 5 -15.83 16.79 -35.44
N ARG A 6 -14.60 16.95 -35.95
CA ARG A 6 -13.57 15.90 -35.92
C ARG A 6 -13.02 15.67 -34.52
N VAL A 7 -12.95 16.72 -33.71
CA VAL A 7 -12.60 16.63 -32.29
C VAL A 7 -13.68 15.85 -31.53
N LYS A 8 -14.96 16.16 -31.74
CA LYS A 8 -16.08 15.47 -31.10
C LYS A 8 -16.12 13.98 -31.44
N GLU A 9 -15.91 13.61 -32.71
CA GLU A 9 -15.86 12.21 -33.12
C GLU A 9 -14.67 11.44 -32.51
N ASN A 10 -13.49 12.06 -32.44
CA ASN A 10 -12.33 11.44 -31.80
C ASN A 10 -12.55 11.23 -30.29
N ILE A 11 -13.16 12.20 -29.61
CA ILE A 11 -13.52 12.06 -28.19
C ILE A 11 -14.53 10.92 -28.02
N GLN A 12 -15.58 10.86 -28.84
CA GLN A 12 -16.58 9.79 -28.75
C GLN A 12 -15.98 8.40 -29.02
N ARG A 13 -15.06 8.28 -29.98
CA ARG A 13 -14.32 7.02 -30.27
C ARG A 13 -13.39 6.61 -29.14
N MET A 14 -12.69 7.57 -28.50
CA MET A 14 -11.85 7.26 -27.36
C MET A 14 -12.68 6.89 -26.13
N THR A 15 -13.78 7.61 -25.85
CA THR A 15 -14.69 7.30 -24.75
C THR A 15 -15.34 5.93 -24.93
N SER A 16 -15.76 5.55 -26.14
CA SER A 16 -16.34 4.22 -26.38
C SER A 16 -15.31 3.10 -26.30
N LYS A 17 -14.06 3.35 -26.69
CA LYS A 17 -12.94 2.39 -26.55
C LYS A 17 -12.51 2.20 -25.08
N VAL A 18 -12.56 3.26 -24.28
CA VAL A 18 -12.31 3.20 -22.84
C VAL A 18 -13.49 2.51 -22.13
N ALA A 19 -14.73 2.83 -22.51
CA ALA A 19 -15.93 2.19 -21.97
C ALA A 19 -15.99 0.69 -22.30
N SER A 20 -15.59 0.27 -23.50
CA SER A 20 -15.53 -1.15 -23.89
C SER A 20 -14.39 -1.91 -23.20
N THR A 21 -13.27 -1.23 -22.92
CA THR A 21 -12.17 -1.77 -22.09
C THR A 21 -12.59 -1.88 -20.61
N ALA A 22 -13.44 -0.97 -20.13
CA ALA A 22 -14.00 -1.00 -18.78
C ALA A 22 -15.14 -2.02 -18.60
N THR A 23 -15.88 -2.37 -19.66
CA THR A 23 -16.96 -3.38 -19.63
C THR A 23 -16.49 -4.79 -19.97
N GLY A 24 -15.29 -4.96 -20.54
CA GLY A 24 -14.64 -6.25 -20.74
C GLY A 24 -14.02 -6.77 -19.44
N LYS A 25 -14.85 -7.27 -18.51
CA LYS A 25 -14.48 -8.14 -17.36
C LYS A 25 -13.01 -8.05 -16.96
N ILE A 26 -12.56 -6.91 -16.42
CA ILE A 26 -11.23 -6.81 -15.83
C ILE A 26 -11.26 -7.76 -14.63
N GLN A 27 -10.72 -8.97 -14.82
CA GLN A 27 -10.77 -9.97 -13.77
C GLN A 27 -10.00 -9.40 -12.58
N PRO A 28 -10.59 -9.46 -11.36
CA PRO A 28 -9.94 -8.94 -10.18
C PRO A 28 -8.56 -9.62 -10.08
N HIS A 29 -7.48 -8.84 -9.94
CA HIS A 29 -6.12 -9.37 -9.91
C HIS A 29 -5.37 -8.78 -8.73
N LYS A 30 -4.52 -9.58 -8.09
CA LYS A 30 -3.63 -9.08 -7.04
C LYS A 30 -2.34 -8.58 -7.71
N HIS A 31 -1.68 -7.59 -7.10
CA HIS A 31 -0.34 -7.15 -7.52
C HIS A 31 0.64 -7.43 -6.38
N CYS A 32 1.88 -7.77 -6.74
CA CYS A 32 2.96 -7.88 -5.77
C CYS A 32 3.17 -6.54 -5.05
N ARG A 33 3.24 -6.53 -3.72
CA ARG A 33 3.53 -5.32 -2.93
C ARG A 33 4.91 -4.72 -3.24
N VAL A 34 5.87 -5.53 -3.67
CA VAL A 34 7.28 -5.13 -3.86
C VAL A 34 7.59 -4.74 -5.30
N CYS A 35 7.17 -5.56 -6.27
CA CYS A 35 7.52 -5.39 -7.68
C CYS A 35 6.32 -5.08 -8.59
N PHE A 36 5.11 -4.98 -8.04
CA PHE A 36 3.87 -4.65 -8.75
C PHE A 36 3.49 -5.58 -9.91
N ARG A 37 4.14 -6.74 -10.04
CA ARG A 37 3.74 -7.76 -11.03
C ARG A 37 2.35 -8.32 -10.71
N PRO A 38 1.54 -8.66 -11.72
CA PRO A 38 0.24 -9.28 -11.52
C PRO A 38 0.40 -10.70 -10.94
N ILE A 39 -0.43 -11.03 -9.95
CA ILE A 39 -0.46 -12.30 -9.23
C ILE A 39 -1.91 -12.82 -9.21
N LYS A 40 -2.07 -14.15 -9.20
CA LYS A 40 -3.35 -14.83 -8.97
C LYS A 40 -3.99 -14.36 -7.65
N LEU A 41 -5.33 -14.27 -7.60
CA LEU A 41 -6.01 -13.85 -6.37
C LEU A 41 -5.83 -14.82 -5.19
N SER A 42 -5.60 -16.10 -5.47
CA SER A 42 -5.38 -17.11 -4.43
C SER A 42 -4.01 -17.06 -3.79
N ALA A 43 -3.08 -16.23 -4.29
CA ALA A 43 -1.77 -16.10 -3.69
C ALA A 43 -1.86 -15.35 -2.35
N GLU A 44 -1.41 -16.03 -1.31
CA GLU A 44 -1.24 -15.54 0.06
C GLU A 44 0.14 -16.02 0.51
N PRO A 45 1.11 -15.16 0.88
CA PRO A 45 1.10 -13.68 1.03
C PRO A 45 1.02 -12.88 -0.29
N ARG A 46 0.72 -11.56 -0.21
CA ARG A 46 0.63 -10.63 -1.36
C ARG A 46 2.01 -10.25 -1.97
N VAL A 47 2.83 -11.25 -2.24
CA VAL A 47 4.13 -11.11 -2.91
C VAL A 47 4.28 -12.19 -3.98
N CYS A 48 5.03 -11.88 -5.04
CA CYS A 48 5.34 -12.87 -6.08
C CYS A 48 6.30 -13.94 -5.54
N SER A 49 6.41 -15.07 -6.23
CA SER A 49 7.28 -16.19 -5.88
C SER A 49 8.78 -15.91 -6.03
N ASP A 50 9.18 -14.67 -6.34
CA ASP A 50 10.58 -14.26 -6.41
C ASP A 50 11.17 -14.13 -5.00
N GLN A 51 12.30 -14.79 -4.74
CA GLN A 51 12.96 -14.79 -3.43
C GLN A 51 13.26 -13.39 -2.91
N ALA A 52 13.63 -12.45 -3.79
CA ALA A 52 13.90 -11.06 -3.44
C ALA A 52 12.65 -10.33 -2.88
N CYS A 53 11.46 -10.65 -3.39
CA CYS A 53 10.21 -10.05 -2.91
C CYS A 53 9.77 -10.65 -1.57
N THR A 54 9.97 -11.97 -1.40
CA THR A 54 9.69 -12.67 -0.13
C THR A 54 10.59 -12.17 1.00
N ASP A 55 11.89 -12.02 0.76
CA ASP A 55 12.83 -11.51 1.77
C ASP A 55 12.49 -10.07 2.17
N ARG A 56 12.22 -9.19 1.21
CA ARG A 56 11.76 -7.82 1.51
C ARG A 56 10.47 -7.81 2.32
N ASN A 57 9.50 -8.65 1.99
CA ASN A 57 8.27 -8.72 2.77
C ASN A 57 8.52 -9.19 4.21
N SER A 58 9.37 -10.21 4.41
CA SER A 58 9.72 -10.68 5.76
C SER A 58 10.45 -9.61 6.58
N ARG A 59 11.37 -8.86 5.96
CA ARG A 59 12.09 -7.75 6.60
C ARG A 59 11.13 -6.63 7.00
N ASP A 60 10.20 -6.25 6.13
CA ASP A 60 9.21 -5.23 6.40
C ASP A 60 8.29 -5.63 7.56
N GLU A 61 7.82 -6.87 7.61
CA GLU A 61 6.98 -7.38 8.70
C GLU A 61 7.71 -7.35 10.05
N ARG A 62 8.99 -7.73 10.06
CA ARG A 62 9.84 -7.61 11.26
C ARG A 62 10.00 -6.14 11.65
N ASN A 63 10.30 -5.27 10.70
CA ASN A 63 10.51 -3.86 10.98
C ASN A 63 9.24 -3.16 11.50
N GLN A 64 8.06 -3.49 10.97
CA GLN A 64 6.79 -2.97 11.47
C GLN A 64 6.50 -3.41 12.91
N LYS A 65 6.77 -4.68 13.24
CA LYS A 65 6.63 -5.19 14.61
C LYS A 65 7.59 -4.48 15.56
N GLN A 66 8.85 -4.34 15.15
CA GLN A 66 9.88 -3.64 15.91
C GLN A 66 9.48 -2.18 16.12
N MET A 67 9.09 -1.44 15.07
CA MET A 67 8.69 -0.04 15.18
C MET A 67 7.53 0.15 16.18
N ARG A 68 6.56 -0.77 16.19
CA ARG A 68 5.47 -0.74 17.17
C ARG A 68 5.98 -0.92 18.60
N ILE A 69 6.89 -1.86 18.82
CA ILE A 69 7.51 -2.09 20.14
C ILE A 69 8.32 -0.85 20.58
N TRP A 70 9.16 -0.31 19.69
CA TRP A 70 9.97 0.87 19.96
C TRP A 70 9.12 2.09 20.33
N MET A 71 7.94 2.26 19.72
CA MET A 71 7.01 3.33 20.08
C MET A 71 6.56 3.22 21.55
N PHE A 72 6.22 2.02 22.02
CA PHE A 72 5.82 1.80 23.42
C PHE A 72 6.98 1.99 24.39
N VAL A 73 8.17 1.50 24.04
CA VAL A 73 9.37 1.68 24.85
C VAL A 73 9.70 3.16 24.99
N PHE A 74 9.71 3.90 23.87
CA PHE A 74 9.95 5.35 23.87
C PHE A 74 8.93 6.09 24.73
N LEU A 75 7.64 5.82 24.53
CA LEU A 75 6.58 6.47 25.30
C LEU A 75 6.68 6.13 26.79
N GLY A 76 6.99 4.88 27.14
CA GLY A 76 7.17 4.44 28.52
C GLY A 76 8.32 5.13 29.23
N LEU A 77 9.50 5.21 28.57
CA LEU A 77 10.67 5.91 29.12
C LEU A 77 10.43 7.41 29.23
N PHE A 78 9.83 8.01 28.20
CA PHE A 78 9.46 9.42 28.21
C PHE A 78 8.50 9.71 29.37
N ALA A 79 7.37 8.99 29.45
CA ALA A 79 6.40 9.15 30.52
C ALA A 79 7.02 8.96 31.90
N PHE A 80 7.87 7.93 32.07
CA PHE A 80 8.56 7.69 33.34
C PHE A 80 9.50 8.85 33.72
N SER A 81 10.24 9.42 32.77
CA SER A 81 11.14 10.54 33.04
C SER A 81 10.42 11.79 33.53
N PHE A 82 9.18 12.03 33.09
CA PHE A 82 8.40 13.21 33.50
C PHE A 82 7.50 12.94 34.70
N ILE A 83 6.83 11.78 34.73
CA ILE A 83 5.84 11.43 35.75
C ILE A 83 6.51 10.82 36.99
N GLY A 84 7.59 10.06 36.81
CA GLY A 84 8.32 9.41 37.91
C GLY A 84 8.75 10.37 39.03
N PRO A 85 9.41 11.49 38.73
CA PRO A 85 9.80 12.48 39.75
C PRO A 85 8.60 13.11 40.48
N ILE A 86 7.46 13.26 39.79
CA ILE A 86 6.24 13.84 40.37
C ILE A 86 5.61 12.85 41.34
N VAL A 87 5.53 11.56 40.96
CA VAL A 87 5.00 10.50 41.83
C VAL A 87 5.89 10.29 43.06
N LEU A 88 7.22 10.29 42.88
CA LEU A 88 8.17 10.13 43.99
C LEU A 88 8.11 11.28 45.02
N ARG A 89 7.57 12.44 44.63
CA ARG A 89 7.34 13.59 45.52
C ARG A 89 5.96 13.61 46.19
N MET A 90 5.02 12.77 45.72
CA MET A 90 3.67 12.64 46.29
C MET A 90 3.56 11.52 47.33
N ILE A 91 4.57 10.65 47.41
CA ILE A 91 4.77 9.64 48.46
C ILE A 91 5.68 10.23 49.53
#